data_AF-C5LT38-F1
#
_entry.id   AF-C5LT38-F1
#
_cell.length_a   1.000
_cell.length_b   1.000
_cell.length_c   1.000
_cell.angle_alpha   90.00
_cell.angle_beta   90.00
_cell.angle_gamma   90.00
#
_symmetry.space_group_name_H-M   'P 1'
#
loop_
_entity.id
_entity.type
_entity.pdbx_description
1 polymer ?
#
loop_
_entity_poly.entity_id
_entity_poly.type
_entity_poly.pdbx_seq_one_letter_code
_entity_poly.pdbx_strand_id
1 'polypeptide(L)'
;LFRRCLGSNLSEKERSRPWLFLDPLSAPVELNHPRVLSTIMLFFMILFVYFVMSPISSFVMAMAFSFFSLVYKNQFAVVYAPSCDTKGELWTRAIRFILACLISAEFTVMGVLAIKEAAVVAPLMLPLFIGTMIVLQSYSGVISRSVISKWHHLYRPKSSSPLIVSEVKGSRALRILGVTNPLLCDRGTYNLMYLRK
;
A
#
# COMPACT_ATOMS: atom_id res chain seq x y z
N LEU A 1 -29.08 14.99 28.69
CA LEU A 1 -29.47 16.41 28.85
C LEU A 1 -28.56 17.36 28.07
N PHE A 2 -27.23 17.29 28.21
CA PHE A 2 -26.27 18.17 27.53
C PHE A 2 -26.39 18.23 25.99
N ARG A 3 -26.66 17.10 25.33
CA ARG A 3 -26.85 17.03 23.86
C ARG A 3 -28.03 17.85 23.30
N ARG A 4 -29.06 18.12 24.11
CA ARG A 4 -30.23 18.92 23.67
C ARG A 4 -29.96 20.43 23.72
N CYS A 5 -28.97 20.87 24.50
CA CYS A 5 -28.73 22.29 24.75
C CYS A 5 -27.73 22.92 23.77
N LEU A 6 -26.79 22.13 23.22
CA LEU A 6 -25.70 22.63 22.36
C LEU A 6 -25.93 22.41 20.85
N GLY A 7 -26.96 21.68 20.45
CA GLY A 7 -27.19 21.34 19.05
C GLY A 7 -28.02 22.42 18.36
N SER A 8 -27.41 23.26 17.54
CA SER A 8 -28.14 24.11 16.59
C SER A 8 -28.97 23.22 15.65
N ASN A 9 -30.24 23.58 15.44
CA ASN A 9 -31.18 22.83 14.62
C ASN A 9 -30.94 23.14 13.12
N LEU A 10 -29.81 22.65 12.59
CA LEU A 10 -29.42 22.83 11.20
C LEU A 10 -30.13 21.83 10.31
N SER A 11 -30.57 22.28 9.14
CA SER A 11 -31.15 21.41 8.11
C SER A 11 -30.09 20.42 7.61
N GLU A 12 -30.51 19.22 7.20
CA GLU A 12 -29.61 18.14 6.77
C GLU A 12 -28.69 18.56 5.60
N LYS A 13 -29.17 19.49 4.77
CA LYS A 13 -28.43 20.10 3.65
C LYS A 13 -27.36 21.10 4.09
N GLU A 14 -27.51 21.73 5.25
CA GLU A 14 -26.50 22.66 5.79
C GLU A 14 -25.41 21.89 6.54
N ARG A 15 -25.78 20.78 7.19
CA ARG A 15 -24.84 19.88 7.87
C ARG A 15 -23.83 19.23 6.92
N SER A 16 -24.19 19.01 5.64
CA SER A 16 -23.32 18.37 4.65
C SER A 16 -22.47 19.33 3.82
N ARG A 17 -22.55 20.66 4.06
CA ARG A 17 -21.73 21.61 3.32
C ARG A 17 -20.32 21.66 3.91
N PRO A 18 -19.26 21.48 3.10
CA PRO A 18 -17.90 21.74 3.55
C PRO A 18 -17.78 23.23 3.87
N TRP A 19 -17.27 23.56 5.06
CA TRP A 19 -17.06 24.94 5.47
C TRP A 19 -15.58 25.26 5.40
N LEU A 20 -15.19 26.16 4.48
CA LEU A 20 -13.86 26.76 4.23
C LEU A 20 -12.60 25.84 4.21
N PHE A 21 -12.46 24.90 5.14
CA PHE A 21 -11.43 23.86 5.22
C PHE A 21 -11.87 22.58 5.99
N LEU A 22 -13.07 22.58 6.58
CA LEU A 22 -13.60 21.48 7.40
C LEU A 22 -14.61 20.68 6.57
N ASP A 23 -14.25 19.44 6.27
CA ASP A 23 -15.19 18.47 5.72
C ASP A 23 -16.17 18.01 6.80
N PRO A 24 -17.47 17.84 6.47
CA PRO A 24 -18.45 17.36 7.44
C PRO A 24 -18.19 15.90 7.78
N LEU A 25 -18.50 15.47 9.02
CA LEU A 25 -18.33 14.08 9.45
C LEU A 25 -19.14 13.06 8.61
N SER A 26 -20.13 13.54 7.86
CA SER A 26 -20.96 12.76 6.95
C SER A 26 -20.33 12.57 5.56
N ALA A 27 -19.24 13.28 5.23
CA ALA A 27 -18.49 13.03 4.00
C ALA A 27 -17.55 11.84 4.23
N PRO A 28 -17.72 10.72 3.49
CA PRO A 28 -16.82 9.59 3.63
C PRO A 28 -15.44 9.96 3.10
N VAL A 29 -14.40 9.60 3.85
CA VAL A 29 -13.02 9.84 3.41
C VAL A 29 -12.52 8.64 2.61
N GLU A 30 -11.88 8.91 1.48
CA GLU A 30 -11.24 7.85 0.69
C GLU A 30 -9.89 7.46 1.30
N LEU A 31 -9.64 6.17 1.39
CA LEU A 31 -8.39 5.67 1.94
C LEU A 31 -7.28 5.71 0.89
N ASN A 32 -6.24 6.51 1.15
CA ASN A 32 -5.01 6.49 0.38
C ASN A 32 -4.18 5.23 0.70
N HIS A 33 -4.57 4.08 0.11
CA HIS A 33 -3.90 2.78 0.27
C HIS A 33 -2.36 2.81 0.19
N PRO A 34 -1.72 3.46 -0.81
CA PRO A 34 -0.26 3.44 -0.90
C PRO A 34 0.43 4.18 0.25
N ARG A 35 -0.17 5.28 0.75
CA ARG A 35 0.39 6.08 1.84
C ARG A 35 0.31 5.33 3.17
N VAL A 36 -0.84 4.72 3.45
CA VAL A 36 -1.03 3.95 4.68
C VAL A 36 -0.14 2.72 4.69
N LEU A 37 -0.04 2.01 3.55
CA LEU A 37 0.85 0.86 3.44
C LEU A 37 2.31 1.24 3.65
N SER A 38 2.82 2.29 3.00
CA SER A 38 4.22 2.69 3.15
C SER A 38 4.57 3.05 4.59
N THR A 39 3.66 3.73 5.28
CA THR A 39 3.81 4.10 6.69
C THR A 39 3.87 2.85 7.59
N ILE A 40 2.97 1.88 7.37
CA ILE A 40 2.96 0.62 8.13
C ILE A 40 4.24 -0.19 7.87
N MET A 41 4.72 -0.27 6.62
CA MET A 41 5.95 -0.98 6.28
C MET A 41 7.19 -0.35 6.94
N LEU A 42 7.24 0.97 7.05
CA LEU A 42 8.30 1.68 7.77
C LEU A 42 8.31 1.28 9.26
N PHE A 43 7.15 1.25 9.91
CA PHE A 43 7.05 0.77 11.30
C PHE A 43 7.48 -0.68 11.46
N PHE A 44 7.15 -1.57 10.52
CA PHE A 44 7.63 -2.95 10.53
C PHE A 44 9.15 -3.04 10.44
N MET A 45 9.79 -2.26 9.56
CA MET A 45 11.25 -2.19 9.46
C MET A 45 11.88 -1.83 10.79
N ILE A 46 11.40 -0.75 11.42
CA ILE A 46 11.85 -0.31 12.74
C ILE A 46 11.66 -1.42 13.76
N LEU A 47 10.47 -2.02 13.82
CA LEU A 47 10.16 -3.11 14.76
C LEU A 47 11.14 -4.28 14.63
N PHE A 48 11.46 -4.73 13.42
CA PHE A 48 12.40 -5.83 13.20
C PHE A 48 13.84 -5.48 13.60
N VAL A 49 14.30 -4.28 13.29
CA VAL A 49 15.67 -3.83 13.66
C VAL A 49 15.81 -3.71 15.18
N TYR A 50 14.82 -3.11 15.86
CA TYR A 50 14.85 -2.96 17.31
C TYR A 50 14.59 -4.26 18.07
N PHE A 51 13.86 -5.21 17.48
CA PHE A 51 13.66 -6.55 18.04
C PHE A 51 14.98 -7.27 18.32
N VAL A 52 15.94 -7.14 17.41
CA VAL A 52 17.28 -7.70 17.58
C VAL A 52 18.08 -6.97 18.65
N MET A 53 18.01 -5.64 18.68
CA MET A 53 18.86 -4.81 19.54
C MET A 53 18.41 -4.82 21.00
N SER A 54 17.10 -4.72 21.24
CA SER A 54 16.53 -4.60 22.57
C SER A 54 15.12 -5.19 22.60
N PRO A 55 14.96 -6.44 23.10
CA PRO A 55 13.67 -7.13 23.08
C PRO A 55 12.61 -6.45 23.97
N ILE A 56 13.03 -5.64 24.95
CA ILE A 56 12.08 -4.89 25.79
C ILE A 56 11.40 -3.78 24.99
N SER A 57 12.13 -3.11 24.09
CA SER A 57 11.58 -2.09 23.21
C SER A 57 10.61 -2.69 22.18
N SER A 58 10.89 -3.90 21.69
CA SER A 58 10.00 -4.57 20.75
C SER A 58 8.71 -5.03 21.41
N PHE A 59 8.73 -5.42 22.69
CA PHE A 59 7.51 -5.77 23.41
C PHE A 59 6.55 -4.58 23.50
N VAL A 60 7.08 -3.38 23.81
CA VAL A 60 6.30 -2.14 23.83
C VAL A 60 5.74 -1.82 22.45
N MET A 61 6.55 -1.94 21.38
CA MET A 61 6.10 -1.72 20.01
C MET A 61 5.04 -2.75 19.56
N ALA A 62 5.17 -4.01 19.93
CA ALA A 62 4.19 -5.05 19.61
C ALA A 62 2.84 -4.77 20.29
N MET A 63 2.86 -4.30 21.54
CA MET A 63 1.65 -3.87 22.23
C MET A 63 0.99 -2.67 21.49
N ALA A 64 1.78 -1.66 21.11
CA ALA A 64 1.27 -0.53 20.34
C ALA A 64 0.69 -0.96 18.98
N PHE A 65 1.32 -1.90 18.29
CA PHE A 65 0.82 -2.44 17.02
C PHE A 65 -0.50 -3.20 17.20
N SER A 66 -0.66 -3.92 18.33
CA SER A 66 -1.93 -4.57 18.69
C SER A 66 -3.06 -3.55 18.82
N PHE A 67 -2.83 -2.43 19.52
CA PHE A 67 -3.80 -1.34 19.59
C PHE A 67 -4.11 -0.73 18.22
N PHE A 68 -3.11 -0.49 17.39
CA PHE A 68 -3.34 -0.01 16.01
C PHE A 68 -4.19 -0.99 15.20
N SER A 69 -4.00 -2.30 15.35
CA SER A 69 -4.80 -3.30 14.63
C SER A 69 -6.29 -3.20 14.96
N LEU A 70 -6.66 -2.89 16.21
CA LEU A 70 -8.05 -2.69 16.63
C LEU A 70 -8.60 -1.38 16.06
N VAL A 71 -7.84 -0.30 16.15
CA VAL A 71 -8.24 1.01 15.63
C VAL A 71 -8.47 0.94 14.12
N TYR A 72 -7.54 0.34 13.37
CA TYR A 72 -7.67 0.21 11.92
C TYR A 72 -8.90 -0.63 11.54
N LYS A 73 -9.15 -1.75 12.23
CA LYS A 73 -10.37 -2.55 11.97
C LYS A 73 -11.65 -1.75 12.14
N ASN A 74 -11.72 -0.92 13.18
CA ASN A 74 -12.88 -0.05 13.41
C ASN A 74 -12.98 1.07 12.37
N GLN A 75 -11.85 1.68 11.98
CA GLN A 75 -11.83 2.72 10.95
C GLN A 75 -12.25 2.19 9.58
N PHE A 76 -11.81 0.99 9.19
CA PHE A 76 -12.21 0.32 7.95
C PHE A 76 -13.71 0.00 7.91
N ALA A 77 -14.34 -0.32 9.05
CA ALA A 77 -15.76 -0.66 9.10
C ALA A 77 -16.68 0.57 9.12
N VAL A 78 -16.26 1.67 9.75
CA VAL A 78 -17.16 2.79 10.10
C VAL A 78 -16.89 4.06 9.30
N VAL A 79 -15.65 4.33 8.89
CA VAL A 79 -15.24 5.66 8.41
C VAL A 79 -14.92 5.69 6.91
N TYR A 80 -14.21 4.67 6.41
CA TYR A 80 -13.74 4.68 5.03
C TYR A 80 -14.81 4.17 4.06
N ALA A 81 -15.00 4.88 2.94
CA ALA A 81 -15.79 4.35 1.83
C ALA A 81 -15.00 3.25 1.08
N PRO A 82 -15.67 2.20 0.57
CA PRO A 82 -15.03 1.19 -0.26
C PRO A 82 -14.59 1.81 -1.59
N SER A 83 -13.27 1.90 -1.80
CA SER A 83 -12.64 2.32 -3.06
C SER A 83 -12.31 1.11 -3.94
N CYS A 84 -11.91 1.34 -5.20
CA CYS A 84 -11.64 0.28 -6.19
C CYS A 84 -10.71 -0.84 -5.63
N ASP A 85 -11.27 -2.05 -5.48
CA ASP A 85 -10.57 -3.19 -4.92
C ASP A 85 -9.46 -3.70 -5.84
N THR A 86 -8.22 -3.50 -5.41
CA THR A 86 -7.07 -4.18 -6.01
C THR A 86 -7.06 -5.61 -5.47
N LYS A 87 -7.45 -6.60 -6.29
CA LYS A 87 -7.64 -8.05 -6.02
C LYS A 87 -6.46 -8.77 -5.29
N GLY A 88 -6.06 -8.30 -4.11
CA GLY A 88 -4.93 -8.81 -3.32
C GLY A 88 -3.53 -8.46 -3.84
N GLU A 89 -3.36 -7.65 -4.90
CA GLU A 89 -2.03 -7.33 -5.44
C GLU A 89 -1.17 -6.52 -4.44
N LEU A 90 -1.83 -5.77 -3.54
CA LEU A 90 -1.14 -5.02 -2.49
C LEU A 90 -0.41 -5.96 -1.51
N TRP A 91 -0.99 -7.13 -1.23
CA TRP A 91 -0.47 -8.10 -0.28
C TRP A 91 0.86 -8.72 -0.73
N THR A 92 0.98 -9.06 -2.01
CA THR A 92 2.22 -9.62 -2.56
C THR A 92 3.37 -8.61 -2.52
N ARG A 93 3.07 -7.31 -2.67
CA ARG A 93 4.05 -6.24 -2.48
C ARG A 93 4.44 -6.11 -1.01
N ALA A 94 3.48 -6.17 -0.08
CA ALA A 94 3.74 -6.09 1.36
C ALA A 94 4.68 -7.21 1.84
N ILE A 95 4.46 -8.46 1.41
CA ILE A 95 5.33 -9.59 1.78
C ILE A 95 6.78 -9.36 1.33
N ARG A 96 7.00 -8.82 0.13
CA ARG A 96 8.37 -8.50 -0.35
C ARG A 96 9.06 -7.47 0.53
N PHE A 97 8.33 -6.46 1.00
CA PHE A 97 8.87 -5.47 1.92
C PHE A 97 9.19 -6.06 3.29
N ILE A 98 8.33 -6.94 3.82
CA ILE A 98 8.58 -7.62 5.10
C ILE A 98 9.85 -8.48 5.01
N LEU A 99 10.05 -9.22 3.92
CA LEU A 99 11.29 -9.99 3.68
C LEU A 99 12.53 -9.08 3.61
N ALA A 100 12.42 -7.91 2.96
CA ALA A 100 13.52 -6.94 2.93
C ALA A 100 13.86 -6.38 4.33
N CYS A 101 12.83 -6.13 5.16
CA CYS A 101 13.02 -5.70 6.55
C CYS A 101 13.71 -6.79 7.38
N LEU A 102 13.37 -8.06 7.15
CA LEU A 102 14.01 -9.18 7.85
C LEU A 102 15.51 -9.27 7.51
N ILE A 103 15.87 -9.14 6.23
CA ILE A 103 17.28 -9.11 5.79
C ILE A 103 18.02 -7.92 6.41
N SER A 104 17.39 -6.75 6.53
CA SER A 104 18.01 -5.60 7.22
C SER A 104 18.26 -5.86 8.70
N ALA A 105 17.37 -6.61 9.37
CA ALA A 105 17.55 -6.99 10.77
C ALA A 105 18.70 -7.99 10.92
N GLU A 106 18.81 -8.99 10.02
CA GLU A 106 19.92 -9.94 10.00
C GLU A 106 21.27 -9.25 9.77
N PHE A 107 21.33 -8.29 8.84
CA PHE A 107 22.54 -7.47 8.62
C PHE A 107 22.93 -6.69 9.88
N THR A 108 21.93 -6.19 10.61
CA THR A 108 22.14 -5.48 11.88
C THR A 108 22.68 -6.42 12.96
N VAL A 109 22.18 -7.67 13.06
CA VAL A 109 22.74 -8.70 13.95
C VAL A 109 24.19 -9.00 13.59
N MET A 110 24.49 -9.21 12.29
CA MET A 110 25.84 -9.48 11.82
C MET A 110 26.81 -8.35 12.18
N GLY A 111 26.36 -7.09 12.04
CA GLY A 111 27.14 -5.93 12.46
C GLY A 111 27.46 -5.92 13.96
N VAL A 112 26.49 -6.24 14.82
CA VAL A 112 26.71 -6.31 16.28
C VAL A 112 27.64 -7.45 16.67
N LEU A 113 27.50 -8.61 16.02
CA LEU A 113 28.34 -9.78 16.30
C LEU A 113 29.79 -9.59 15.83
N ALA A 114 29.99 -8.88 14.71
CA ALA A 114 31.33 -8.54 14.21
C ALA A 114 32.15 -7.73 15.23
N ILE A 115 31.48 -6.91 16.06
CA ILE A 115 32.14 -6.12 17.12
C ILE A 115 32.49 -6.98 18.34
N LYS A 116 31.76 -8.08 18.57
CA LYS A 116 31.85 -8.89 19.81
C LYS A 116 32.76 -10.11 19.71
N GLU A 117 33.49 -10.33 18.61
CA GLU A 117 34.39 -11.49 18.42
C GLU A 117 33.72 -12.83 18.79
N ALA A 118 32.44 -12.98 18.45
CA ALA A 118 31.64 -14.14 18.82
C ALA A 118 31.81 -15.29 17.82
N ALA A 119 33.00 -15.91 17.81
CA ALA A 119 33.37 -16.98 16.88
C ALA A 119 32.42 -18.21 16.90
N VAL A 120 31.76 -18.47 18.03
CA VAL A 120 30.83 -19.61 18.19
C VAL A 120 29.47 -19.35 17.53
N VAL A 121 29.06 -18.09 17.36
CA VAL A 121 27.72 -17.71 16.88
C VAL A 121 27.69 -17.53 15.35
N ALA A 122 28.85 -17.23 14.75
CA ALA A 122 29.01 -17.04 13.31
C ALA A 122 28.49 -18.22 12.45
N PRO A 123 28.81 -19.51 12.74
CA PRO A 123 28.32 -20.61 11.92
C PRO A 123 26.80 -20.84 12.03
N LEU A 124 26.14 -20.37 13.09
CA LEU A 124 24.69 -20.48 13.25
C LEU A 124 23.93 -19.38 12.49
N MET A 125 24.55 -18.21 12.32
CA MET A 125 23.96 -17.08 11.56
C MET A 125 24.01 -17.27 10.04
N LEU A 126 25.05 -17.96 9.55
CA LEU A 126 25.29 -18.20 8.13
C LEU A 126 24.13 -18.98 7.45
N PRO A 127 23.61 -20.11 7.97
CA PRO A 127 22.48 -20.81 7.36
C PRO A 127 21.18 -20.01 7.43
N LEU A 128 20.99 -19.18 8.47
CA LEU A 128 19.80 -18.33 8.60
C LEU A 128 19.75 -17.29 7.46
N PHE A 129 20.87 -16.59 7.23
CA PHE A 129 21.00 -15.58 6.18
C PHE A 129 20.90 -16.18 4.77
N ILE A 130 21.46 -17.37 4.55
CA ILE A 130 21.30 -18.09 3.27
C ILE A 130 19.82 -18.45 3.06
N GLY A 131 19.14 -18.92 4.10
CA GLY A 131 17.72 -19.26 4.05
C GLY A 131 16.85 -18.09 3.63
N THR A 132 17.02 -16.91 4.24
CA THR A 132 16.24 -15.71 3.89
C THR A 132 16.53 -15.22 2.47
N MET A 133 17.78 -15.32 2.01
CA MET A 133 18.16 -14.98 0.63
C MET A 133 17.50 -15.91 -0.41
N ILE A 134 17.50 -17.22 -0.16
CA ILE A 134 16.84 -18.20 -1.05
C ILE A 134 15.34 -17.93 -1.11
N VAL A 135 14.73 -17.66 0.04
CA VAL A 135 13.31 -17.33 0.12
C VAL A 135 12.99 -16.06 -0.69
N LEU A 136 13.77 -14.99 -0.53
CA LEU A 136 13.58 -13.77 -1.31
C LEU A 136 13.70 -14.01 -2.83
N GLN A 137 14.71 -14.79 -3.25
CA GLN A 137 14.88 -15.16 -4.66
C GLN A 137 13.68 -15.95 -5.19
N SER A 138 13.21 -16.95 -4.44
CA SER A 138 12.03 -17.74 -4.78
C SER A 138 10.79 -16.86 -4.95
N TYR A 139 10.51 -15.97 -4.00
CA TYR A 139 9.38 -15.04 -4.09
C TYR A 139 9.51 -14.07 -5.27
N SER A 140 10.70 -13.56 -5.55
CA SER A 140 10.94 -12.69 -6.72
C SER A 140 10.70 -13.43 -8.05
N GLY A 141 11.10 -14.71 -8.12
CA GLY A 141 10.92 -15.55 -9.30
C GLY A 141 9.45 -15.91 -9.54
N VAL A 142 8.70 -16.24 -8.48
CA VAL A 142 7.26 -16.52 -8.56
C VAL A 142 6.49 -15.30 -9.03
N ILE A 143 6.75 -14.13 -8.43
CA ILE A 143 6.06 -12.89 -8.80
C ILE A 143 6.42 -12.47 -10.21
N SER A 144 7.70 -12.55 -10.61
CA SER A 144 8.13 -12.24 -11.98
C SER A 144 7.40 -13.11 -13.00
N ARG A 145 7.27 -14.43 -12.74
CA ARG A 145 6.51 -15.33 -13.63
C ARG A 145 5.02 -14.97 -13.70
N SER A 146 4.38 -14.66 -12.57
CA SER A 146 2.97 -14.25 -12.55
C SER A 146 2.73 -12.91 -13.23
N VAL A 147 3.64 -11.96 -13.04
CA VAL A 147 3.61 -10.64 -13.68
C VAL A 147 3.82 -10.81 -15.19
N ILE A 148 4.90 -11.48 -15.63
CA ILE A 148 5.20 -11.72 -17.05
C ILE A 148 4.05 -12.47 -17.75
N SER A 149 3.47 -13.50 -17.12
CA SER A 149 2.32 -14.23 -17.68
C SER A 149 1.10 -13.31 -17.88
N LYS A 150 0.83 -12.43 -16.91
CA LYS A 150 -0.28 -11.46 -17.00
C LYS A 150 -0.01 -10.35 -18.01
N TRP A 151 1.24 -9.88 -18.10
CA TRP A 151 1.68 -8.94 -19.14
C TRP A 151 1.62 -9.57 -20.53
N HIS A 152 1.91 -10.86 -20.68
CA HIS A 152 1.79 -11.56 -21.96
C HIS A 152 0.33 -11.61 -22.46
N HIS A 153 -0.64 -11.64 -21.54
CA HIS A 153 -2.07 -11.53 -21.89
C HIS A 153 -2.51 -10.09 -22.16
N LEU A 154 -2.03 -9.09 -21.40
CA LEU A 154 -2.39 -7.68 -21.60
C LEU A 154 -1.67 -7.01 -22.79
N TYR A 155 -0.48 -7.51 -23.13
CA TYR A 155 0.42 -6.97 -24.14
C TYR A 155 0.53 -7.93 -25.33
N ARG A 156 -0.54 -8.66 -25.67
CA ARG A 156 -0.69 -9.14 -27.05
C ARG A 156 -0.88 -7.88 -27.91
N PRO A 157 0.10 -7.46 -28.74
CA PRO A 157 -0.25 -6.53 -29.80
C PRO A 157 -1.33 -7.23 -30.63
N LYS A 158 -2.46 -6.56 -30.84
CA LYS A 158 -3.50 -6.99 -31.78
C LYS A 158 -2.91 -6.86 -33.19
N SER A 159 -2.01 -7.78 -33.54
CA SER A 159 -1.49 -7.90 -34.89
C SER A 159 -2.58 -8.51 -35.76
N SER A 160 -2.87 -7.80 -36.84
CA SER A 160 -3.61 -8.23 -38.03
C SER A 160 -5.14 -8.11 -37.98
N SER A 161 -5.62 -6.94 -38.38
CA SER A 161 -6.59 -6.90 -39.49
C SER A 161 -5.93 -6.13 -40.64
N PRO A 162 -5.70 -6.74 -41.82
CA PRO A 162 -5.44 -5.97 -43.02
C PRO A 162 -6.78 -5.35 -43.42
N LEU A 163 -6.85 -4.04 -43.60
CA LEU A 163 -7.75 -3.36 -44.56
C LEU A 163 -7.61 -1.85 -44.40
N ILE A 164 -7.12 -1.24 -45.48
CA ILE A 164 -7.35 0.13 -45.92
C ILE A 164 -6.68 1.24 -45.09
N VAL A 165 -5.39 1.44 -45.38
CA VAL A 165 -4.77 2.76 -45.30
C VAL A 165 -5.23 3.54 -46.53
N SER A 166 -6.43 4.13 -46.43
CA SER A 166 -6.78 5.29 -47.24
C SER A 166 -6.17 6.51 -46.58
N GLU A 167 -5.38 7.20 -47.38
CA GLU A 167 -4.83 8.53 -47.21
C GLU A 167 -5.77 9.51 -46.46
N VAL A 168 -5.40 9.88 -45.23
CA VAL A 168 -5.81 11.17 -44.64
C VAL A 168 -4.56 11.94 -44.24
N LYS A 169 -4.18 12.76 -45.21
CA LYS A 169 -3.32 13.94 -45.17
C LYS A 169 -3.75 14.89 -44.04
N GLY A 170 -2.79 15.35 -43.24
CA GLY A 170 -2.90 16.65 -42.56
C GLY A 170 -2.89 16.63 -41.03
N SER A 171 -1.72 16.95 -40.48
CA SER A 171 -1.55 17.90 -39.37
C SER A 171 -2.30 17.65 -38.05
N ARG A 172 -1.64 16.94 -37.13
CA ARG A 172 -0.99 17.62 -36.00
C ARG A 172 -0.08 16.67 -35.23
N ALA A 173 1.17 17.10 -35.15
CA ALA A 173 2.26 16.45 -34.47
C ALA A 173 2.05 16.34 -32.95
N LEU A 174 2.72 15.34 -32.39
CA LEU A 174 3.31 15.34 -31.05
C LEU A 174 2.35 15.38 -29.85
N ARG A 175 1.89 14.20 -29.45
CA ARG A 175 1.89 13.81 -28.03
C ARG A 175 1.75 12.30 -27.87
N ILE A 176 2.84 11.58 -28.10
CA ILE A 176 2.98 10.18 -27.66
C ILE A 176 4.26 10.09 -26.83
N LEU A 177 4.13 9.35 -25.72
CA LEU A 177 5.15 8.88 -24.75
C LEU A 177 5.36 9.73 -23.49
N GLY A 178 4.55 9.41 -22.49
CA GLY A 178 4.79 9.78 -21.10
C GLY A 178 3.89 9.02 -20.14
N VAL A 179 4.12 7.71 -20.01
CA VAL A 179 3.75 6.88 -18.86
C VAL A 179 2.25 6.66 -18.61
N THR A 180 1.84 5.43 -18.90
CA THR A 180 0.63 4.77 -18.41
C THR A 180 0.44 4.96 -16.90
N ASN A 181 -0.52 5.80 -16.51
CA ASN A 181 -1.06 5.82 -15.16
C ASN A 181 -2.35 5.00 -15.13
N PRO A 182 -2.45 3.93 -14.32
CA PRO A 182 -3.72 3.28 -14.00
C PRO A 182 -4.57 4.08 -12.97
N LEU A 183 -4.24 5.35 -12.71
CA LEU A 183 -4.94 6.25 -11.78
C LEU A 183 -6.29 6.81 -12.30
N LEU A 184 -6.92 6.14 -13.26
CA LEU A 184 -8.23 6.53 -13.80
C LEU A 184 -9.38 5.65 -13.26
N CYS A 185 -9.24 5.16 -12.02
CA CYS A 185 -10.41 4.79 -11.22
C CYS A 185 -10.87 6.05 -10.49
N ASP A 186 -11.97 6.62 -10.96
CA ASP A 186 -12.86 7.53 -10.22
C ASP A 186 -12.39 8.96 -9.88
N ARG A 187 -12.47 9.85 -10.88
CA ARG A 187 -12.70 11.30 -10.63
C ARG A 187 -14.00 11.81 -11.27
N GLY A 188 -14.77 10.93 -11.91
CA GLY A 188 -15.96 11.28 -12.71
C GLY A 188 -17.30 10.83 -12.13
N THR A 189 -17.33 9.95 -11.13
CA THR A 189 -18.55 9.21 -10.77
C THR A 189 -19.20 9.73 -9.49
N TYR A 190 -18.45 10.42 -8.63
CA TYR A 190 -18.98 11.05 -7.41
C TYR A 190 -19.91 12.25 -7.67
N ASN A 191 -19.77 12.95 -8.80
CA ASN A 191 -20.65 14.08 -9.14
C ASN A 191 -22.04 13.65 -9.66
N LEU A 192 -22.16 12.43 -10.20
CA LEU A 192 -23.42 11.96 -10.81
C LEU A 192 -24.38 11.30 -9.80
N MET A 193 -23.87 10.85 -8.64
CA MET A 193 -24.71 10.15 -7.66
C MET A 193 -25.40 11.10 -6.65
N TYR A 194 -24.89 12.33 -6.48
CA TYR A 194 -25.52 13.36 -5.65
C TYR A 194 -26.57 14.21 -6.37
N LEU A 195 -26.65 14.15 -7.71
CA LEU A 195 -27.62 14.90 -8.52
C LEU A 195 -28.92 14.12 -8.83
N ARG A 196 -29.10 12.93 -8.23
CA ARG A 196 -30.32 12.14 -8.33
C ARG A 196 -30.91 11.84 -6.95
N LYS A 197 -31.19 12.89 -6.17
CA LYS A 197 -32.17 12.89 -5.07
C LYS A 197 -32.78 14.27 -4.92
#